data_AF-A0AAW5AI86-F1
#
_entry.id   AF-A0AAW5AI86-F1
#
_cell.length_a   1.000
_cell.length_b   1.000
_cell.length_c   1.000
_cell.angle_alpha   90.00
_cell.angle_beta   90.00
_cell.angle_gamma   90.00
#
_symmetry.space_group_name_H-M   'P 1'
#
loop_
_entity.id
_entity.type
_entity.pdbx_description
1 polymer ?
#
loop_
_entity_poly.entity_id
_entity_poly.type
_entity_poly.pdbx_seq_one_letter_code
_entity_poly.pdbx_strand_id
1 'polypeptide(L)'
;MSAIKAAMMKFGQNPQGIYKKISATADGYEVVMRDGYKLTLTRDELNKAKVQSGLKGSNQSLLDDANFLYAVSAKRAQLENNDGRGNQSYEVAMDTLNDGEYPGSALRRLGLYAYIRESTVQELADGAIGTLADTHHSVTVVDGMFDMYGEKRSLAPSNWKGYFVRALKLV
;
A
#
# COMPACT_ATOMS: atom_id res chain seq x y z
N MET A 1 -4.82 -3.02 1.75
CA MET A 1 -3.61 -3.87 1.57
C MET A 1 -3.05 -3.92 0.14
N SER A 2 -3.87 -3.79 -0.91
CA SER A 2 -3.45 -3.96 -2.30
C SER A 2 -2.22 -3.13 -2.72
N ALA A 3 -2.13 -1.88 -2.27
CA ALA A 3 -1.02 -0.99 -2.53
C ALA A 3 0.33 -1.51 -1.98
N ILE A 4 0.36 -2.03 -0.76
CA ILE A 4 1.57 -2.58 -0.12
C ILE A 4 2.07 -3.78 -0.92
N LYS A 5 1.16 -4.71 -1.26
CA LYS A 5 1.51 -5.88 -2.06
C LYS A 5 2.00 -5.48 -3.46
N ALA A 6 1.35 -4.52 -4.12
CA ALA A 6 1.79 -4.01 -5.42
C ALA A 6 3.21 -3.41 -5.34
N ALA A 7 3.48 -2.59 -4.33
CA ALA A 7 4.78 -1.96 -4.12
C ALA A 7 5.88 -3.01 -3.87
N MET A 8 5.62 -4.01 -3.03
CA MET A 8 6.56 -5.09 -2.74
C MET A 8 6.86 -5.96 -3.96
N MET A 9 5.88 -6.17 -4.84
CA MET A 9 6.07 -6.95 -6.07
C MET A 9 6.82 -6.15 -7.15
N LYS A 10 6.66 -4.83 -7.20
CA LYS A 10 7.32 -3.97 -8.20
C LYS A 10 8.74 -3.59 -7.79
N PHE A 11 8.93 -3.16 -6.55
CA PHE A 11 10.18 -2.50 -6.11
C PHE A 11 11.03 -3.39 -5.19
N GLY A 12 10.59 -4.61 -4.91
CA GLY A 12 11.27 -5.58 -4.06
C GLY A 12 10.51 -5.86 -2.77
N GLN A 13 10.60 -7.10 -2.28
CA GLN A 13 9.85 -7.60 -1.13
C GLN A 13 10.39 -7.11 0.22
N ASN A 14 10.96 -5.91 0.28
CA ASN A 14 11.44 -5.27 1.50
C ASN A 14 11.27 -3.73 1.43
N PRO A 15 11.21 -3.02 2.57
CA PRO A 15 11.04 -1.58 2.60
C PRO A 15 12.18 -0.78 1.95
N GLN A 16 13.40 -1.32 1.91
CA GLN A 16 14.56 -0.64 1.31
C GLN A 16 14.44 -0.53 -0.22
N GLY A 17 13.74 -1.46 -0.86
CA GLY A 17 13.40 -1.38 -2.28
C GLY A 17 12.36 -0.29 -2.58
N ILE A 18 11.47 0.00 -1.62
CA ILE A 18 10.33 0.90 -1.81
C ILE A 18 10.66 2.33 -1.41
N TYR A 19 11.26 2.56 -0.24
CA TYR A 19 11.62 3.89 0.24
C TYR A 19 12.99 4.35 -0.28
N LYS A 20 13.21 5.66 -0.32
CA LYS A 20 14.50 6.23 -0.75
C LYS A 20 15.59 6.01 0.29
N LYS A 21 15.26 6.11 1.58
CA LYS A 21 16.18 5.84 2.69
C LYS A 21 15.40 5.46 3.94
N ILE A 22 15.93 4.51 4.71
CA ILE A 22 15.48 4.18 6.05
C ILE A 22 16.70 4.20 6.96
N SER A 23 16.65 4.92 8.08
CA SER A 23 17.73 4.98 9.06
C SER A 23 17.17 4.61 10.42
N ALA A 24 17.78 3.63 11.10
CA ALA A 24 17.42 3.32 12.47
C ALA A 24 17.84 4.45 13.42
N THR A 25 17.03 4.71 14.43
CA THR A 25 17.31 5.66 15.51
C THR A 25 17.21 4.96 16.87
N ALA A 26 17.51 5.69 17.95
CA ALA A 26 17.34 5.19 19.31
C ALA A 26 15.90 4.74 19.59
N ASP A 27 14.91 5.44 19.02
CA ASP A 27 13.49 5.25 19.35
C ASP A 27 12.68 4.60 18.20
N GLY A 28 13.27 4.44 17.03
CA GLY A 28 12.61 3.84 15.87
C GLY A 28 13.36 4.04 14.56
N TYR A 29 12.73 4.74 13.61
CA TYR A 29 13.22 4.89 12.25
C TYR A 29 12.93 6.28 11.68
N GLU A 30 13.89 6.84 10.96
CA GLU A 30 13.66 7.93 10.01
C GLU A 30 13.48 7.36 8.61
N VAL A 31 12.40 7.77 7.95
CA VAL A 31 12.04 7.31 6.60
C VAL A 31 12.04 8.50 5.65
N VAL A 32 12.78 8.38 4.57
CA VAL A 32 12.71 9.28 3.40
C VAL A 32 12.04 8.52 2.27
N MET A 33 10.90 9.01 1.83
CA MET A 33 10.12 8.45 0.74
C MET A 33 10.65 8.85 -0.63
N ARG A 34 10.22 8.14 -1.69
CA ARG A 34 10.65 8.42 -3.07
C ARG A 34 10.11 9.74 -3.63
N ASP A 35 8.98 10.21 -3.13
CA ASP A 35 8.42 11.54 -3.43
C ASP A 35 9.06 12.67 -2.58
N GLY A 36 10.06 12.35 -1.76
CA GLY A 36 10.76 13.32 -0.93
C GLY A 36 10.13 13.57 0.45
N TYR A 37 8.96 12.99 0.73
CA TYR A 37 8.34 13.08 2.06
C TYR A 37 9.24 12.44 3.13
N LYS A 38 9.30 13.06 4.31
CA LYS A 38 10.11 12.57 5.44
C LYS A 38 9.24 12.41 6.66
N LEU A 39 9.42 11.30 7.39
CA LEU A 39 8.77 11.10 8.68
C LEU A 39 9.64 10.29 9.62
N THR A 40 9.30 10.36 10.90
CA THR A 40 9.86 9.52 11.95
C THR A 40 8.78 8.54 12.41
N LEU A 41 9.13 7.27 12.46
CA LEU A 41 8.29 6.18 12.95
C LEU A 41 8.90 5.60 14.22
N THR A 42 8.16 5.62 15.32
CA THR A 42 8.61 5.04 16.60
C THR A 42 8.41 3.52 16.63
N ARG A 43 9.14 2.84 17.53
CA ARG A 43 8.94 1.41 17.81
C ARG A 43 7.52 1.11 18.29
N ASP A 44 6.93 2.00 19.10
CA ASP A 44 5.57 1.84 19.62
C ASP A 44 4.52 1.94 18.51
N GLU A 45 4.66 2.91 17.59
CA GLU A 45 3.80 3.03 16.41
C GLU A 45 3.90 1.81 15.48
N LEU A 46 5.12 1.29 15.28
CA LEU A 46 5.31 0.06 14.53
C LEU A 46 4.60 -1.14 15.19
N ASN A 47 4.71 -1.27 16.52
CA ASN A 47 4.02 -2.34 17.26
C ASN A 47 2.50 -2.22 17.17
N LYS A 48 1.95 -1.01 17.33
CA LYS A 48 0.51 -0.75 17.17
C LYS A 48 0.03 -1.12 15.76
N ALA A 49 0.79 -0.75 14.74
CA ALA A 49 0.49 -1.09 13.35
C ALA A 49 0.53 -2.59 13.09
N LYS A 50 1.48 -3.34 13.69
CA LYS A 50 1.52 -4.81 13.60
C LYS A 50 0.26 -5.47 14.17
N VAL A 51 -0.25 -4.95 15.30
CA VAL A 51 -1.48 -5.44 15.91
C VAL A 51 -2.69 -5.11 15.05
N GLN A 52 -2.80 -3.86 14.59
CA GLN A 52 -3.98 -3.37 13.87
C GLN A 52 -4.08 -3.86 12.42
N SER A 53 -2.95 -4.11 11.75
CA SER A 53 -2.96 -4.59 10.36
C SER A 53 -3.63 -5.95 10.21
N GLY A 54 -3.57 -6.79 11.26
CA GLY A 54 -4.10 -8.15 11.24
C GLY A 54 -3.50 -9.06 10.17
N LEU A 55 -2.34 -8.71 9.60
CA LEU A 55 -1.71 -9.47 8.52
C LEU A 55 -1.34 -10.89 9.01
N LYS A 56 -1.75 -11.89 8.24
CA LYS A 56 -1.49 -13.32 8.51
C LYS A 56 -0.71 -13.94 7.37
N GLY A 57 0.22 -14.82 7.70
CA GLY A 57 1.05 -15.53 6.72
C GLY A 57 2.09 -16.42 7.41
N SER A 58 2.73 -17.30 6.63
CA SER A 58 3.77 -18.20 7.13
C SER A 58 5.19 -17.63 7.05
N ASN A 59 5.40 -16.59 6.23
CA ASN A 59 6.70 -15.92 6.09
C ASN A 59 6.76 -14.69 7.00
N GLN A 60 7.41 -14.84 8.16
CA GLN A 60 7.50 -13.79 9.17
C GLN A 60 8.25 -12.55 8.67
N SER A 61 9.34 -12.71 7.91
CA SER A 61 10.09 -11.57 7.36
C SER A 61 9.22 -10.72 6.44
N LEU A 62 8.45 -11.38 5.56
CA LEU A 62 7.54 -10.69 4.65
C LEU A 62 6.42 -9.96 5.40
N LEU A 63 5.92 -10.54 6.50
CA LEU A 63 4.94 -9.89 7.36
C LEU A 63 5.54 -8.68 8.07
N ASP A 64 6.76 -8.76 8.58
CA ASP A 64 7.43 -7.64 9.22
C ASP A 64 7.65 -6.48 8.24
N ASP A 65 8.07 -6.80 7.01
CA ASP A 65 8.24 -5.83 5.93
C ASP A 65 6.91 -5.15 5.55
N ALA A 66 5.84 -5.94 5.37
CA ALA A 66 4.52 -5.41 5.06
C ALA A 66 3.95 -4.56 6.21
N ASN A 67 4.16 -4.97 7.46
CA ASN A 67 3.76 -4.21 8.64
C ASN A 67 4.52 -2.89 8.75
N PHE A 68 5.80 -2.86 8.40
CA PHE A 68 6.58 -1.63 8.36
C PHE A 68 6.00 -0.64 7.33
N LEU A 69 5.68 -1.12 6.11
CA LEU A 69 5.05 -0.29 5.08
C LEU A 69 3.68 0.25 5.52
N TYR A 70 2.88 -0.58 6.19
CA TYR A 70 1.60 -0.15 6.77
C TYR A 70 1.80 0.93 7.84
N ALA A 71 2.75 0.75 8.75
CA ALA A 71 3.05 1.70 9.82
C ALA A 71 3.48 3.06 9.27
N VAL A 72 4.37 3.07 8.26
CA VAL A 72 4.79 4.31 7.59
C VAL A 72 3.62 5.00 6.87
N SER A 73 2.76 4.24 6.20
CA SER A 73 1.54 4.79 5.58
C SER A 73 0.61 5.43 6.61
N ALA A 74 0.38 4.77 7.75
CA ALA A 74 -0.42 5.30 8.85
C ALA A 74 0.20 6.57 9.45
N LYS A 75 1.53 6.59 9.60
CA LYS A 75 2.23 7.78 10.11
C LYS A 75 2.07 8.97 9.16
N ARG A 76 2.15 8.73 7.86
CA ARG A 76 1.89 9.79 6.86
C ARG A 76 0.43 10.24 6.89
N ALA A 77 -0.53 9.32 6.99
CA ALA A 77 -1.95 9.66 7.14
C ALA A 77 -2.21 10.53 8.38
N GLN A 78 -1.53 10.24 9.49
CA GLN A 78 -1.59 11.05 10.70
C GLN A 78 -1.12 12.49 10.44
N LEU A 79 0.07 12.62 9.82
CA LEU A 79 0.71 13.90 9.57
C LEU A 79 -0.01 14.74 8.51
N GLU A 80 -0.63 14.10 7.52
CA GLU A 80 -1.42 14.75 6.47
C GLU A 80 -2.90 14.98 6.89
N ASN A 81 -3.28 14.58 8.11
CA ASN A 81 -4.65 14.65 8.63
C ASN A 81 -5.68 13.98 7.70
N ASN A 82 -5.42 12.73 7.33
CA ASN A 82 -6.32 11.93 6.47
C ASN A 82 -7.76 11.96 7.02
N ASP A 83 -8.73 12.12 6.12
CA ASP A 83 -10.18 12.28 6.40
C ASP A 83 -10.53 13.38 7.41
N GLY A 84 -9.65 14.36 7.60
CA GLY A 84 -9.85 15.47 8.53
C GLY A 84 -9.74 15.12 10.01
N ARG A 85 -9.47 13.85 10.34
CA ARG A 85 -9.37 13.33 11.71
C ARG A 85 -8.07 12.57 12.00
N GLY A 86 -7.28 12.22 10.99
CA GLY A 86 -6.06 11.42 11.15
C GLY A 86 -5.04 12.03 12.12
N ASN A 87 -5.01 13.36 12.30
CA ASN A 87 -4.06 13.99 13.23
C ASN A 87 -4.43 13.83 14.72
N GLN A 88 -5.61 13.30 15.05
CA GLN A 88 -6.08 13.12 16.43
C GLN A 88 -5.19 12.15 17.21
N SER A 89 -4.83 11.02 16.60
CA SER A 89 -3.86 10.07 17.13
C SER A 89 -3.36 9.13 16.03
N TYR A 90 -2.31 8.37 16.31
CA TYR A 90 -1.81 7.37 15.37
C TYR A 90 -2.82 6.23 15.14
N GLU A 91 -3.56 5.84 16.16
CA GLU A 91 -4.65 4.88 16.09
C GLU A 91 -5.79 5.39 15.21
N VAL A 92 -6.20 6.65 15.40
CA VAL A 92 -7.21 7.28 14.53
C VAL A 92 -6.72 7.32 13.09
N ALA A 93 -5.44 7.62 12.85
CA ALA A 93 -4.86 7.56 11.52
C ALA A 93 -4.91 6.14 10.91
N MET A 94 -4.67 5.09 11.69
CA MET A 94 -4.83 3.71 11.21
C MET A 94 -6.30 3.37 10.87
N ASP A 95 -7.26 3.90 11.63
CA ASP A 95 -8.70 3.73 11.35
C ASP A 95 -9.09 4.38 10.03
N THR A 96 -8.55 5.58 9.74
CA THR A 96 -8.79 6.30 8.45
C THR A 96 -8.25 5.56 7.23
N LEU A 97 -7.43 4.52 7.40
CA LEU A 97 -6.97 3.70 6.27
C LEU A 97 -7.96 2.59 5.89
N ASN A 98 -8.98 2.35 6.71
CA ASN A 98 -9.88 1.20 6.62
C ASN A 98 -11.33 1.56 6.24
N ASP A 99 -11.64 2.84 5.97
CA ASP A 99 -13.02 3.33 5.76
C ASP A 99 -13.45 3.46 4.30
N GLY A 100 -12.67 2.90 3.36
CA GLY A 100 -12.99 2.90 1.93
C GLY A 100 -12.35 4.08 1.21
N GLU A 101 -11.05 3.95 0.97
CA GLU A 101 -10.28 5.05 0.39
C GLU A 101 -10.39 5.12 -1.13
N TYR A 102 -10.31 6.35 -1.65
CA TYR A 102 -10.20 6.58 -3.09
C TYR A 102 -9.04 5.77 -3.69
N PRO A 103 -9.26 5.05 -4.82
CA PRO A 103 -8.24 4.18 -5.39
C PRO A 103 -6.91 4.89 -5.61
N GLY A 104 -5.80 4.29 -5.19
CA GLY A 104 -4.46 4.85 -5.33
C GLY A 104 -3.98 5.77 -4.21
N SER A 105 -4.84 6.19 -3.27
CA SER A 105 -4.43 6.97 -2.09
C SER A 105 -3.36 6.25 -1.26
N ALA A 106 -3.49 4.94 -1.09
CA ALA A 106 -2.50 4.13 -0.39
C ALA A 106 -1.12 4.08 -1.09
N LEU A 107 -1.08 4.04 -2.43
CA LEU A 107 0.20 4.09 -3.16
C LEU A 107 0.88 5.46 -2.98
N ARG A 108 0.10 6.55 -2.94
CA ARG A 108 0.62 7.89 -2.65
C ARG A 108 1.20 7.99 -1.25
N ARG A 109 0.54 7.44 -0.24
CA ARG A 109 1.07 7.44 1.14
C ARG A 109 2.32 6.59 1.32
N LEU A 110 2.55 5.60 0.46
CA LEU A 110 3.83 4.90 0.36
C LEU A 110 4.93 5.73 -0.34
N GLY A 111 4.63 6.96 -0.75
CA GLY A 111 5.59 7.85 -1.40
C GLY A 111 5.81 7.56 -2.88
N LEU A 112 4.89 6.84 -3.52
CA LEU A 112 5.05 6.38 -4.90
C LEU A 112 4.39 7.30 -5.93
N TYR A 113 4.02 8.53 -5.57
CA TYR A 113 3.25 9.43 -6.45
C TYR A 113 3.85 9.55 -7.87
N ALA A 114 5.15 9.80 -7.98
CA ALA A 114 5.84 9.92 -9.27
C ALA A 114 5.96 8.59 -10.06
N TYR A 115 5.69 7.46 -9.39
CA TYR A 115 5.82 6.10 -9.90
C TYR A 115 4.46 5.43 -10.17
N ILE A 116 3.37 6.19 -10.10
CA ILE A 116 2.02 5.74 -10.43
C ILE A 116 1.62 6.30 -11.79
N ARG A 117 0.99 5.48 -12.64
CA ARG A 117 0.33 5.92 -13.87
C ARG A 117 -1.09 5.35 -13.94
N GLU A 118 -1.98 6.09 -14.57
CA GLU A 118 -3.24 5.49 -15.05
C GLU A 118 -2.92 4.32 -15.97
N SER A 119 -3.76 3.30 -15.90
CA SER A 119 -3.61 2.05 -16.64
C SER A 119 -4.97 1.62 -17.18
N THR A 120 -4.95 0.59 -18.00
CA THR A 120 -6.15 -0.16 -18.39
C THR A 120 -6.14 -1.55 -17.77
N VAL A 121 -7.32 -2.21 -17.75
CA VAL A 121 -7.44 -3.64 -17.40
C VAL A 121 -6.54 -4.48 -18.31
N GLN A 122 -6.45 -4.14 -19.59
CA GLN A 122 -5.62 -4.84 -20.57
C GLN A 122 -4.13 -4.75 -20.22
N GLU A 123 -3.60 -3.56 -19.94
CA GLU A 123 -2.17 -3.42 -19.59
C GLU A 123 -1.79 -4.21 -18.33
N LEU A 124 -2.69 -4.28 -17.34
CA LEU A 124 -2.47 -5.09 -16.14
C LEU A 124 -2.58 -6.60 -16.45
N ALA A 125 -3.48 -6.99 -17.38
CA ALA A 125 -3.58 -8.36 -17.89
C ALA A 125 -2.32 -8.79 -18.66
N ASP A 126 -1.70 -7.85 -19.39
CA ASP A 126 -0.46 -8.06 -20.15
C ASP A 126 0.80 -8.07 -19.26
N GLY A 127 0.65 -7.95 -17.95
CA GLY A 127 1.73 -8.13 -16.97
C GLY A 127 2.20 -6.87 -16.27
N ALA A 128 1.59 -5.71 -16.49
CA ALA A 128 1.89 -4.54 -15.67
C ALA A 128 1.47 -4.80 -14.21
N ILE A 129 2.34 -4.45 -13.26
CA ILE A 129 2.05 -4.56 -11.82
C ILE A 129 1.30 -3.32 -11.37
N GLY A 130 0.22 -3.50 -10.62
CA GLY A 130 -0.63 -2.38 -10.25
C GLY A 130 -1.78 -2.73 -9.32
N THR A 131 -2.76 -1.82 -9.28
CA THR A 131 -3.99 -2.00 -8.52
C THR A 131 -5.20 -1.77 -9.42
N LEU A 132 -6.20 -2.61 -9.26
CA LEU A 132 -7.56 -2.39 -9.75
C LEU A 132 -8.46 -2.04 -8.59
N ALA A 133 -9.43 -1.17 -8.80
CA ALA A 133 -10.43 -0.87 -7.80
C ALA A 133 -11.82 -0.72 -8.40
N ASP A 134 -12.82 -1.20 -7.66
CA ASP A 134 -14.22 -0.84 -7.82
C ASP A 134 -14.57 0.26 -6.78
N THR A 135 -15.86 0.52 -6.54
CA THR A 135 -16.30 1.57 -5.59
C THR A 135 -16.17 1.17 -4.12
N HIS A 136 -15.83 -0.08 -3.81
CA HIS A 136 -15.78 -0.64 -2.46
C HIS A 136 -14.44 -1.30 -2.14
N HIS A 137 -13.74 -1.85 -3.12
CA HIS A 137 -12.55 -2.67 -2.91
C HIS A 137 -11.45 -2.38 -3.93
N SER A 138 -10.21 -2.62 -3.53
CA SER A 138 -9.04 -2.59 -4.42
C SER A 138 -8.21 -3.85 -4.29
N VAL A 139 -7.77 -4.38 -5.43
CA VAL A 139 -7.00 -5.61 -5.56
C VAL A 139 -5.66 -5.32 -6.22
N THR A 140 -4.64 -6.09 -5.86
CA THR A 140 -3.32 -6.05 -6.54
C THR A 140 -3.36 -6.94 -7.76
N VAL A 141 -2.83 -6.46 -8.88
CA VAL A 141 -2.56 -7.28 -10.07
C VAL A 141 -1.06 -7.46 -10.25
N VAL A 142 -0.63 -8.70 -10.46
CA VAL A 142 0.74 -9.11 -10.78
C VAL A 142 0.67 -10.17 -11.87
N ASP A 143 1.39 -10.00 -12.97
CA ASP A 143 1.43 -10.95 -14.09
C ASP A 143 0.03 -11.37 -14.58
N GLY A 144 -0.88 -10.38 -14.71
CA GLY A 144 -2.27 -10.63 -15.11
C GLY A 144 -3.11 -11.42 -14.10
N MET A 145 -2.62 -11.63 -12.88
CA MET A 145 -3.30 -12.34 -11.81
C MET A 145 -3.63 -11.41 -10.65
N PHE A 146 -4.80 -11.56 -10.05
CA PHE A 146 -5.18 -10.83 -8.85
C PHE A 146 -5.85 -11.74 -7.83
N ASP A 147 -5.82 -11.31 -6.57
CA ASP A 147 -6.51 -12.00 -5.49
C ASP A 147 -7.85 -11.31 -5.24
N MET A 148 -8.94 -12.07 -5.35
CA MET A 148 -10.29 -11.63 -5.05
C MET A 148 -10.79 -12.44 -3.87
N TYR A 149 -10.83 -11.82 -2.69
CA TYR A 149 -11.29 -12.45 -1.45
C TYR A 149 -10.58 -13.77 -1.10
N GLY A 150 -9.28 -13.89 -1.39
CA GLY A 150 -8.47 -15.09 -1.13
C GLY A 150 -8.38 -16.06 -2.31
N GLU A 151 -9.09 -15.80 -3.41
CA GLU A 151 -8.99 -16.60 -4.63
C GLU A 151 -8.12 -15.91 -5.68
N LYS A 152 -7.07 -16.60 -6.13
CA LYS A 152 -6.25 -16.14 -7.25
C LYS A 152 -7.01 -16.33 -8.56
N ARG A 153 -7.25 -15.23 -9.29
CA ARG A 153 -7.98 -15.21 -10.56
C ARG A 153 -7.15 -14.56 -11.67
N SER A 154 -7.31 -15.08 -12.88
CA SER A 154 -6.77 -14.44 -14.09
C SER A 154 -7.63 -13.22 -14.43
N LEU A 155 -6.95 -12.11 -14.71
CA LEU A 155 -7.57 -10.89 -15.22
C LEU A 155 -7.82 -11.04 -16.73
N ALA A 156 -8.77 -11.89 -17.10
CA ALA A 156 -9.26 -11.96 -18.48
C ALA A 156 -10.17 -10.76 -18.74
N PRO A 157 -9.79 -9.78 -19.59
CA PRO A 157 -10.50 -8.49 -19.69
C PRO A 157 -11.98 -8.61 -20.06
N SER A 158 -12.35 -9.65 -20.82
CA SER A 158 -13.74 -9.98 -21.18
C SER A 158 -14.63 -10.25 -19.96
N ASN A 159 -14.07 -10.81 -18.89
CA ASN A 159 -14.83 -11.26 -17.72
C ASN A 159 -15.07 -10.15 -16.70
N TRP A 160 -14.36 -9.02 -16.84
CA TRP A 160 -14.32 -7.94 -15.84
C TRP A 160 -14.69 -6.57 -16.43
N LYS A 161 -15.26 -6.56 -17.64
CA LYS A 161 -15.63 -5.33 -18.34
C LYS A 161 -16.67 -4.54 -17.54
N GLY A 162 -16.32 -3.31 -17.15
CA GLY A 162 -17.20 -2.43 -16.38
C GLY A 162 -17.26 -2.71 -14.87
N TYR A 163 -16.53 -3.72 -14.38
CA TYR A 163 -16.49 -4.04 -12.95
C TYR A 163 -15.59 -3.09 -12.16
N PHE A 164 -14.39 -2.80 -12.69
CA PHE A 164 -13.44 -1.90 -12.05
C PHE A 164 -13.62 -0.47 -12.57
N VAL A 165 -13.62 0.49 -11.64
CA VAL A 165 -13.77 1.92 -11.92
C VAL A 165 -12.43 2.63 -12.12
N ARG A 166 -11.32 2.03 -11.64
CA ARG A 166 -9.98 2.59 -11.86
C ARG A 166 -8.89 1.52 -11.89
N ALA A 167 -7.94 1.70 -12.80
CA ALA A 167 -6.75 0.87 -12.93
C ALA A 167 -5.51 1.75 -12.85
N LEU A 168 -4.57 1.38 -11.99
CA LEU A 168 -3.29 2.06 -11.81
C LEU A 168 -2.16 1.07 -11.98
N LYS A 169 -1.07 1.47 -12.65
CA LYS A 169 0.17 0.69 -12.76
C LYS A 169 1.33 1.40 -12.08
N LEU A 170 2.28 0.61 -11.61
CA LEU A 170 3.55 1.09 -11.08
C LEU A 170 4.61 1.09 -12.18
N VAL A 171 5.30 2.22 -12.34
CA VAL A 171 6.38 2.40 -13.33
C VAL A 171 7.75 2.29 -12.70
#